data_AF-A0A0D9YHS0-F1
#
_entry.id   AF-A0A0D9YHS0-F1
#
_cell.length_a   1.000
_cell.length_b   1.000
_cell.length_c   1.000
_cell.angle_alpha   90.00
_cell.angle_beta   90.00
_cell.angle_gamma   90.00
#
_symmetry.space_group_name_H-M   'P 1'
#
loop_
_entity.id
_entity.type
_entity.pdbx_description
1 polymer ?
#
loop_
_entity_poly.entity_id
_entity_poly.type
_entity_poly.pdbx_seq_one_letter_code
_entity_poly.pdbx_strand_id
1 'polypeptide(L)'
;MDPATVGGGGGEPEAAAEWRARAVGGMEYGWCRAVPGGTGTTLLALRLARGAEAAVAAATVQAALRAILDAHPVLRARLRGSASGSPTLAFPSAAAPPPPPLALELLPVPESAPDFPSLLEHELNRNPWTAAAATATASEHEPDAPPVLFATLYELPPPAGGGSALFVRIHTAACDRAASASLVRELLAQLAGDGAAAAAASEPEDAAVRASLEERIPQRDSWKPFWARGLDMVGYSINGLRTSTLPFEVTGTERSTQMLRLGFDRDETTRLLDACKQNGVKLCAAMASATLLAARQSKLQLASNQQETYSIATLINCRKFLEPALDDHNVGFYHSAITNTHAIHGGEELWELAKRCQDSYTNAKNNKKHLTDIADLNFLIRSASDLSMETKCLAAPYFPPTFQFHAQNSKGDRAV
;
A
#
# COMPACT_ATOMS: atom_id res chain seq x y z
N MET A 1 63.51 31.62 32.80
CA MET A 1 62.04 31.64 32.87
C MET A 1 61.55 30.94 31.62
N ASP A 2 61.32 29.63 31.74
CA ASP A 2 60.64 28.80 30.74
C ASP A 2 59.15 28.70 31.11
N PRO A 3 58.22 28.70 30.14
CA PRO A 3 56.91 28.14 30.33
C PRO A 3 56.80 26.77 29.64
N ALA A 4 56.50 25.75 30.45
CA ALA A 4 56.20 24.41 29.99
C ALA A 4 54.72 24.27 29.59
N THR A 5 54.54 23.59 28.46
CA THR A 5 53.39 22.83 27.95
C THR A 5 52.34 22.34 28.96
N VAL A 6 51.07 22.55 28.63
CA VAL A 6 49.97 21.59 28.84
C VAL A 6 49.11 21.56 27.57
N GLY A 7 49.17 20.45 26.84
CA GLY A 7 48.20 20.10 25.80
C GLY A 7 47.02 19.34 26.41
N GLY A 8 45.84 19.45 25.81
CA GLY A 8 44.67 18.71 26.24
C GLY A 8 43.42 19.00 25.43
N GLY A 9 43.28 18.30 24.30
CA GLY A 9 42.01 17.78 23.78
C GLY A 9 40.89 18.78 23.50
N GLY A 10 40.97 19.46 22.35
CA GLY A 10 39.75 19.87 21.65
C GLY A 10 39.07 18.61 21.10
N GLY A 11 38.08 18.09 21.81
CA GLY A 11 37.14 17.14 21.23
C GLY A 11 36.33 17.87 20.16
N GLU A 12 36.54 17.52 18.90
CA GLU A 12 35.59 17.84 17.85
C GLU A 12 34.21 17.29 18.26
N PRO A 13 33.12 18.05 18.08
CA PRO A 13 31.79 17.50 18.28
C PRO A 13 31.60 16.35 17.29
N GLU A 14 31.32 15.17 17.84
CA GLU A 14 30.85 13.98 17.14
C GLU A 14 29.84 14.40 16.06
N ALA A 15 30.22 14.25 14.79
CA ALA A 15 29.42 14.71 13.66
C ALA A 15 28.03 14.05 13.73
N ALA A 16 27.03 14.84 14.15
CA ALA A 16 25.64 14.41 14.15
C ALA A 16 25.30 13.89 12.74
N ALA A 17 24.96 12.60 12.64
CA ALA A 17 24.66 11.95 11.37
C ALA A 17 23.54 12.73 10.66
N GLU A 18 23.89 13.39 9.54
CA GLU A 18 22.97 14.30 8.85
C GLU A 18 21.83 13.48 8.21
N TRP A 19 20.62 13.62 8.76
CA TRP A 19 19.42 13.03 8.20
C TRP A 19 18.99 13.79 6.95
N ARG A 20 18.77 13.07 5.85
CA ARG A 20 18.21 13.67 4.62
C ARG A 20 16.71 13.58 4.69
N ALA A 21 15.99 14.59 4.25
CA ALA A 21 14.53 14.55 4.19
C ALA A 21 14.02 15.06 2.85
N ARG A 22 12.89 14.51 2.39
CA ARG A 22 12.10 15.08 1.31
C ARG A 22 10.65 15.25 1.75
N ALA A 23 9.98 16.25 1.18
CA ALA A 23 8.53 16.33 1.27
C ALA A 23 7.90 15.10 0.61
N VAL A 24 6.77 14.64 1.15
CA VAL A 24 5.97 13.64 0.46
C VAL A 24 5.30 14.26 -0.77
N GLY A 25 5.18 13.46 -1.83
CA GLY A 25 4.45 13.79 -3.05
C GLY A 25 2.94 13.91 -2.80
N GLY A 26 2.19 14.25 -3.85
CA GLY A 26 0.77 14.53 -3.72
C GLY A 26 -0.07 13.31 -3.34
N MET A 27 0.20 12.18 -3.98
CA MET A 27 -0.46 10.89 -3.66
C MET A 27 0.00 10.35 -2.30
N GLU A 28 1.30 10.43 -2.01
CA GLU A 28 1.89 10.04 -0.73
C GLU A 28 1.29 10.82 0.43
N TYR A 29 1.09 12.13 0.25
CA TYR A 29 0.41 13.01 1.20
C TYR A 29 -1.01 12.55 1.49
N GLY A 30 -1.77 12.18 0.45
CA GLY A 30 -3.11 11.63 0.60
C GLY A 30 -3.13 10.41 1.53
N TRP A 31 -2.19 9.48 1.36
CA TRP A 31 -2.07 8.31 2.24
C TRP A 31 -1.64 8.67 3.66
N CYS A 32 -0.74 9.64 3.85
CA CYS A 32 -0.38 10.13 5.17
C CYS A 32 -1.60 10.70 5.92
N ARG A 33 -2.47 11.43 5.21
CA ARG A 33 -3.72 11.99 5.78
C ARG A 33 -4.77 10.93 6.07
N ALA A 34 -4.75 9.82 5.34
CA ALA A 34 -5.73 8.75 5.50
C ALA A 34 -5.43 7.83 6.71
N VAL A 35 -4.19 7.83 7.20
CA VAL A 35 -3.72 6.98 8.32
C VAL A 35 -4.53 7.14 9.60
N PRO A 36 -4.75 8.36 10.15
CA PRO A 36 -5.60 8.53 11.33
C PRO A 36 -7.02 7.98 11.17
N GLY A 37 -7.52 7.88 9.93
CA GLY A 37 -8.85 7.34 9.62
C GLY A 37 -8.94 5.81 9.60
N GLY A 38 -7.82 5.10 9.84
CA GLY A 38 -7.75 3.64 9.86
C GLY A 38 -7.39 2.99 8.51
N THR A 39 -6.86 3.76 7.55
CA THR A 39 -6.42 3.25 6.23
C THR A 39 -4.98 3.69 5.93
N GLY A 40 -4.44 3.43 4.73
CA GLY A 40 -3.06 3.83 4.40
C GLY A 40 -1.97 2.91 4.96
N THR A 41 -2.35 1.70 5.37
CA THR A 41 -1.44 0.61 5.75
C THR A 41 -1.37 -0.42 4.64
N THR A 42 -0.16 -0.76 4.22
CA THR A 42 0.12 -1.96 3.40
C THR A 42 0.60 -3.08 4.33
N LEU A 43 -0.09 -4.22 4.32
CA LEU A 43 0.22 -5.34 5.21
C LEU A 43 0.64 -6.57 4.39
N LEU A 44 1.87 -7.05 4.64
CA LEU A 44 2.32 -8.37 4.19
C LEU A 44 2.06 -9.37 5.31
N ALA A 45 1.31 -10.42 5.03
CA ALA A 45 0.98 -11.46 6.00
C ALA A 45 1.43 -12.83 5.49
N LEU A 46 2.35 -13.46 6.20
CA LEU A 46 2.98 -14.71 5.84
C LEU A 46 2.75 -15.74 6.95
N ARG A 47 2.18 -16.88 6.58
CA ARG A 47 2.14 -18.05 7.45
C ARG A 47 3.36 -18.90 7.15
N LEU A 48 4.23 -19.04 8.14
CA LEU A 48 5.45 -19.82 8.07
C LEU A 48 5.15 -21.21 8.64
N ALA A 49 5.53 -22.25 7.88
CA ALA A 49 5.41 -23.62 8.36
C ALA A 49 6.26 -23.83 9.61
N ARG A 50 5.90 -24.83 10.43
CA ARG A 50 6.70 -25.24 11.58
C ARG A 50 8.12 -25.60 11.10
N GLY A 51 9.10 -24.82 11.55
CA GLY A 51 10.52 -25.02 11.27
C GLY A 51 11.31 -25.34 12.54
N ALA A 52 12.60 -25.00 12.54
CA ALA A 52 13.51 -25.10 13.68
C ALA A 52 13.00 -24.37 14.94
N GLU A 53 13.73 -24.49 16.06
CA GLU A 53 13.39 -23.84 17.33
C GLU A 53 13.00 -22.36 17.16
N ALA A 54 12.07 -21.88 18.01
CA ALA A 54 11.51 -20.53 18.00
C ALA A 54 12.57 -19.41 17.85
N ALA A 55 13.70 -19.53 18.57
CA ALA A 55 14.80 -18.56 18.50
C ALA A 55 15.48 -18.53 17.12
N VAL A 56 15.63 -19.69 16.48
CA VAL A 56 16.20 -19.82 15.13
C VAL A 56 15.24 -19.24 14.09
N ALA A 57 13.94 -19.47 14.26
CA ALA A 57 12.91 -18.89 13.40
C ALA A 57 12.91 -17.35 13.47
N ALA A 58 12.92 -16.79 14.68
CA ALA A 58 12.98 -15.34 14.89
C ALA A 58 14.27 -14.73 14.30
N ALA A 59 15.43 -15.33 14.55
CA ALA A 59 16.71 -14.86 14.01
C ALA A 59 16.74 -14.90 12.47
N THR A 60 16.22 -15.96 11.86
CA THR A 60 16.15 -16.09 10.39
C THR A 60 15.26 -15.01 9.78
N VAL A 61 14.07 -14.80 10.35
CA VAL A 61 13.16 -13.76 9.88
C VAL A 61 13.78 -12.37 10.07
N GLN A 62 14.45 -12.14 11.19
CA GLN A 62 15.12 -10.88 11.46
C GLN A 62 16.26 -10.60 10.45
N ALA A 63 17.06 -11.61 10.11
CA ALA A 63 18.10 -11.49 9.10
C ALA A 63 17.50 -11.19 7.71
N ALA A 64 16.42 -11.88 7.32
CA ALA A 64 15.73 -11.63 6.07
C ALA A 64 15.16 -10.20 5.98
N LEU A 65 14.53 -9.71 7.06
CA LEU A 65 14.03 -8.33 7.13
C LEU A 65 15.15 -7.29 7.05
N ARG A 66 16.31 -7.55 7.69
CA ARG A 66 17.48 -6.67 7.57
C ARG A 66 17.96 -6.58 6.12
N ALA A 67 18.10 -7.70 5.43
CA ALA A 67 18.49 -7.72 4.03
C ALA A 67 17.53 -6.91 3.14
N ILE A 68 16.22 -6.98 3.40
CA ILE A 68 15.20 -6.16 2.71
C ILE A 68 15.37 -4.67 3.02
N LEU A 69 15.57 -4.30 4.28
CA LEU A 69 15.78 -2.90 4.67
C LEU A 69 17.07 -2.32 4.05
N ASP A 70 18.13 -3.11 3.97
CA ASP A 70 19.40 -2.71 3.39
C ASP A 70 19.33 -2.56 1.86
N ALA A 71 18.57 -3.43 1.20
CA ALA A 71 18.34 -3.36 -0.25
C ALA A 71 17.44 -2.18 -0.65
N HIS A 72 16.55 -1.74 0.25
CA HIS A 72 15.50 -0.75 -0.06
C HIS A 72 15.51 0.44 0.91
N PRO A 73 16.30 1.50 0.61
CA PRO A 73 16.48 2.65 1.50
C PRO A 73 15.18 3.32 1.95
N VAL A 74 14.15 3.34 1.10
CA VAL A 74 12.85 3.92 1.46
C VAL A 74 12.18 3.25 2.65
N LEU A 75 12.43 1.95 2.87
CA LEU A 75 11.89 1.21 4.00
C LEU A 75 12.59 1.55 5.33
N ARG A 76 13.77 2.17 5.26
CA ARG A 76 14.50 2.70 6.43
C ARG A 76 14.07 4.12 6.81
N ALA A 77 13.19 4.74 6.02
CA ALA A 77 12.71 6.08 6.28
C ALA A 77 11.89 6.16 7.57
N ARG A 78 11.86 7.35 8.17
CA ARG A 78 10.95 7.74 9.24
C ARG A 78 9.99 8.80 8.71
N LEU A 79 8.73 8.71 9.13
CA LEU A 79 7.70 9.65 8.74
C LEU A 79 7.64 10.79 9.76
N ARG A 80 8.18 11.96 9.41
CA ARG A 80 8.12 13.15 10.26
C ARG A 80 6.85 13.93 9.98
N GLY A 81 6.02 14.09 11.01
CA GLY A 81 4.90 15.03 10.98
C GLY A 81 5.40 16.47 10.93
N SER A 82 4.58 17.38 10.41
CA SER A 82 4.82 18.82 10.52
C SER A 82 3.57 19.49 11.08
N ALA A 83 3.75 20.36 12.08
CA ALA A 83 2.65 21.10 12.70
C ALA A 83 2.07 22.20 11.77
N SER A 84 2.80 22.58 10.70
CA SER A 84 2.42 23.66 9.78
C SER A 84 2.62 23.35 8.30
N GLY A 85 3.14 22.17 7.94
CA GLY A 85 3.55 21.80 6.59
C GLY A 85 3.23 20.37 6.18
N SER A 86 3.69 19.99 4.98
CA SER A 86 3.57 18.60 4.49
C SER A 86 4.48 17.67 5.31
N PRO A 87 4.03 16.45 5.68
CA PRO A 87 4.90 15.44 6.26
C PRO A 87 6.10 15.17 5.35
N THR A 88 7.18 14.72 5.97
CA THR A 88 8.42 14.41 5.25
C THR A 88 8.85 12.97 5.51
N LEU A 89 9.45 12.36 4.49
CA LEU A 89 10.19 11.13 4.68
C LEU A 89 11.64 11.52 5.00
N ALA A 90 12.10 11.10 6.18
CA ALA A 90 13.44 11.32 6.67
C ALA A 90 14.24 10.03 6.60
N PHE A 91 15.40 10.08 5.96
CA PHE A 91 16.25 8.94 5.69
C PHE A 91 17.51 9.06 6.55
N PRO A 92 17.92 7.98 7.23
CA PRO A 92 19.20 7.97 7.91
C PRO A 92 20.32 8.15 6.89
N SER A 93 21.44 8.77 7.30
CA SER A 93 22.64 8.83 6.47
C SER A 93 23.09 7.40 6.11
N ALA A 94 23.63 7.20 4.90
CA ALA A 94 24.17 5.90 4.47
C ALA A 94 25.32 5.42 5.39
N ALA A 95 25.98 6.34 6.09
CA ALA A 95 27.02 6.06 7.08
C ALA A 95 26.47 5.91 8.52
N ALA A 96 25.19 6.21 8.75
CA ALA A 96 24.59 6.00 10.06
C ALA A 96 24.45 4.50 10.32
N PRO A 97 24.72 4.02 11.55
CA PRO A 97 24.43 2.64 11.90
C PRO A 97 22.95 2.36 11.58
N PRO A 98 22.61 1.17 11.05
CA PRO A 98 21.24 0.81 10.75
C PRO A 98 20.39 1.09 11.99
N PRO A 99 19.14 1.59 11.82
CA PRO A 99 18.28 1.87 12.96
C PRO A 99 18.29 0.65 13.90
N PRO A 100 18.38 0.88 15.23
CA PRO A 100 18.54 -0.19 16.20
C PRO A 100 17.52 -1.29 15.90
N PRO A 101 17.94 -2.56 16.02
CA PRO A 101 17.29 -3.65 15.33
C PRO A 101 15.80 -3.62 15.61
N LEU A 102 15.01 -3.88 14.57
CA LEU A 102 13.68 -4.41 14.75
C LEU A 102 13.86 -5.74 15.49
N ALA A 103 13.91 -5.68 16.82
CA ALA A 103 14.11 -6.83 17.69
C ALA A 103 12.84 -7.64 17.57
N LEU A 104 12.89 -8.63 16.68
CA LEU A 104 11.75 -9.46 16.38
C LEU A 104 11.73 -10.58 17.40
N GLU A 105 10.87 -10.43 18.40
CA GLU A 105 10.59 -11.50 19.35
C GLU A 105 9.41 -12.33 18.84
N LEU A 106 9.42 -13.62 19.16
CA LEU A 106 8.29 -14.49 18.89
C LEU A 106 7.25 -14.28 19.98
N LEU A 107 6.10 -13.73 19.61
CA LEU A 107 5.03 -13.38 20.54
C LEU A 107 3.94 -14.47 20.57
N PRO A 108 3.29 -14.72 21.72
CA PRO A 108 2.08 -15.51 21.75
C PRO A 108 0.95 -14.79 20.99
N VAL A 109 0.01 -15.55 20.42
CA VAL A 109 -1.19 -14.96 19.81
C VAL A 109 -2.07 -14.27 20.87
N PRO A 110 -2.67 -13.11 20.57
CA PRO A 110 -3.66 -12.50 21.45
C PRO A 110 -4.91 -13.38 21.58
N GLU A 111 -5.54 -13.40 22.76
CA GLU A 111 -6.77 -14.15 22.99
C GLU A 111 -7.92 -13.71 22.06
N SER A 112 -7.94 -12.43 21.69
CA SER A 112 -8.92 -11.86 20.75
C SER A 112 -8.66 -12.21 19.28
N ALA A 113 -7.51 -12.80 18.96
CA ALA A 113 -7.09 -13.15 17.60
C ALA A 113 -6.37 -14.51 17.58
N PRO A 114 -7.11 -15.61 17.83
CA PRO A 114 -6.51 -16.93 18.04
C PRO A 114 -5.99 -17.61 16.77
N ASP A 115 -6.44 -17.16 15.59
CA ASP A 115 -6.09 -17.75 14.30
C ASP A 115 -5.54 -16.73 13.30
N PHE A 116 -5.02 -17.22 12.17
CA PHE A 116 -4.37 -16.37 11.17
C PHE A 116 -5.31 -15.34 10.52
N PRO A 117 -6.56 -15.67 10.14
CA PRO A 117 -7.55 -14.67 9.73
C PRO A 117 -7.79 -13.58 10.76
N SER A 118 -8.02 -13.92 12.03
CA SER A 118 -8.24 -12.92 13.09
C SER A 118 -6.98 -12.11 13.40
N LEU A 119 -5.79 -12.70 13.29
CA LEU A 119 -4.51 -11.96 13.39
C LEU A 119 -4.34 -10.97 12.25
N LEU A 120 -4.79 -11.29 11.03
CA LEU A 120 -4.76 -10.35 9.91
C LEU A 120 -5.61 -9.11 10.23
N GLU A 121 -6.83 -9.30 10.72
CA GLU A 121 -7.69 -8.19 11.14
C GLU A 121 -7.08 -7.44 12.33
N HIS A 122 -6.54 -8.15 13.33
CA HIS A 122 -5.83 -7.54 14.45
C HIS A 122 -4.72 -6.61 13.98
N GLU A 123 -3.85 -7.06 13.07
CA GLU A 123 -2.73 -6.27 12.58
C GLU A 123 -3.17 -5.13 11.66
N LEU A 124 -4.26 -5.27 10.90
CA LEU A 124 -4.87 -4.17 10.12
C LEU A 124 -5.44 -3.07 11.01
N ASN A 125 -5.97 -3.43 12.18
CA ASN A 125 -6.54 -2.50 13.15
C ASN A 125 -5.49 -1.81 14.03
N ARG A 126 -4.23 -2.24 13.95
CA ARG A 126 -3.13 -1.58 14.65
C ARG A 126 -2.55 -0.46 13.81
N ASN A 127 -2.58 0.74 14.36
CA ASN A 127 -2.02 1.93 13.72
C ASN A 127 -0.83 2.50 14.51
N PRO A 128 0.39 1.99 14.27
CA PRO A 128 1.57 2.44 15.01
C PRO A 128 1.93 3.90 14.71
N TRP A 129 1.56 4.44 13.54
CA TRP A 129 1.85 5.82 13.16
C TRP A 129 0.99 6.84 13.90
N THR A 130 -0.29 6.53 14.16
CA THR A 130 -1.15 7.39 14.98
C THR A 130 -0.79 7.31 16.47
N ALA A 131 -0.47 6.12 16.98
CA ALA A 131 0.00 5.97 18.37
C ALA A 131 1.31 6.75 18.62
N ALA A 132 2.27 6.66 17.70
CA ALA A 132 3.53 7.40 17.79
C ALA A 132 3.34 8.93 17.66
N ALA A 133 2.41 9.37 16.81
CA ALA A 133 2.08 10.80 16.68
C ALA A 133 1.45 11.38 17.96
N ALA A 134 0.70 10.58 18.71
CA ALA A 134 0.10 11.00 19.99
C ALA A 134 1.14 11.17 21.11
N THR A 135 2.27 10.46 21.03
CA THR A 135 3.34 10.49 22.04
C THR A 135 4.47 11.47 21.71
N ALA A 136 4.57 11.95 20.46
CA ALA A 136 5.61 12.85 20.03
C ALA A 136 5.39 14.27 20.59
N THR A 137 6.30 14.77 21.42
CA THR A 137 6.34 16.20 21.76
C THR A 137 6.77 17.00 20.52
N ALA A 138 6.03 18.06 20.19
CA ALA A 138 6.10 18.80 18.93
C ALA A 138 7.42 19.57 18.71
N SER A 139 8.53 18.86 18.55
CA SER A 139 9.81 19.41 18.10
C SER A 139 10.11 18.89 16.69
N GLU A 140 10.28 19.81 15.74
CA GLU A 140 10.46 19.53 14.31
C GLU A 140 11.79 18.81 13.97
N HIS A 141 12.63 18.55 14.98
CA HIS A 141 13.95 17.94 14.86
C HIS A 141 14.07 16.55 15.49
N GLU A 142 12.97 15.89 15.86
CA GLU A 142 13.07 14.66 16.65
C GLU A 142 13.58 13.42 15.87
N PRO A 143 14.49 12.63 16.48
CA PRO A 143 14.84 11.29 16.05
C PRO A 143 13.72 10.25 16.30
N ASP A 144 12.63 10.62 16.99
CA ASP A 144 11.56 9.73 17.44
C ASP A 144 10.36 9.61 16.48
N ALA A 145 10.46 10.18 15.27
CA ALA A 145 9.48 9.96 14.22
C ALA A 145 9.29 8.46 13.91
N PRO A 146 8.05 7.95 13.75
CA PRO A 146 7.82 6.52 13.55
C PRO A 146 8.48 6.01 12.27
N PRO A 147 9.05 4.79 12.26
CA PRO A 147 9.54 4.17 11.05
C PRO A 147 8.39 3.92 10.06
N VAL A 148 8.71 3.88 8.76
CA VAL A 148 7.71 3.53 7.74
C VAL A 148 7.36 2.04 7.75
N LEU A 149 8.19 1.20 8.36
CA LEU A 149 8.02 -0.26 8.41
C LEU A 149 8.05 -0.76 9.86
N PHE A 150 7.07 -1.61 10.19
CA PHE A 150 7.00 -2.39 11.41
C PHE A 150 6.84 -3.87 11.06
N ALA A 151 7.36 -4.77 11.88
CA ALA A 151 7.05 -6.19 11.75
C ALA A 151 6.73 -6.83 13.10
N THR A 152 5.87 -7.84 13.07
CA THR A 152 5.42 -8.63 14.22
C THR A 152 5.51 -10.10 13.86
N LEU A 153 6.00 -10.93 14.78
CA LEU A 153 6.06 -12.38 14.61
C LEU A 153 5.27 -13.06 15.73
N TYR A 154 4.28 -13.85 15.36
CA TYR A 154 3.46 -14.62 16.31
C TYR A 154 3.76 -16.11 16.23
N GLU A 155 3.70 -16.80 17.36
CA GLU A 155 3.67 -18.26 17.45
C GLU A 155 2.24 -18.77 17.33
N LEU A 156 1.95 -19.59 16.31
CA LEU A 156 0.61 -20.11 16.08
C LEU A 156 0.35 -21.37 16.92
N PRO A 157 -0.75 -21.43 17.71
CA PRO A 157 -1.06 -22.58 18.54
C PRO A 157 -1.47 -23.82 17.72
N PRO A 158 -1.27 -25.05 18.24
CA PRO A 158 -1.96 -26.24 17.70
C PRO A 158 -3.49 -26.05 17.86
N PRO A 159 -4.38 -26.48 16.93
CA PRO A 159 -4.23 -27.39 15.79
C PRO A 159 -3.98 -26.70 14.44
N ALA A 160 -3.73 -25.39 14.41
CA ALA A 160 -3.44 -24.62 13.19
C ALA A 160 -2.02 -24.89 12.63
N GLY A 161 -1.62 -26.17 12.54
CA GLY A 161 -0.38 -26.64 11.94
C GLY A 161 0.89 -26.43 12.78
N GLY A 162 0.86 -25.56 13.80
CA GLY A 162 2.05 -25.01 14.45
C GLY A 162 3.00 -24.30 13.47
N GLY A 163 3.85 -23.44 14.02
CA GLY A 163 4.71 -22.56 13.23
C GLY A 163 4.48 -21.11 13.62
N SER A 164 4.73 -20.19 12.70
CA SER A 164 4.72 -18.76 13.02
C SER A 164 3.95 -17.95 11.98
N ALA A 165 3.46 -16.79 12.37
CA ALA A 165 2.83 -15.83 11.47
C ALA A 165 3.64 -14.53 11.50
N LEU A 166 4.20 -14.16 10.36
CA LEU A 166 4.92 -12.90 10.17
C LEU A 166 3.99 -11.88 9.53
N PHE A 167 3.87 -10.73 10.18
CA PHE A 167 3.15 -9.56 9.68
C PHE A 167 4.11 -8.40 9.52
N VAL A 168 4.17 -7.82 8.32
CA VAL A 168 4.98 -6.64 8.01
C VAL A 168 4.05 -5.52 7.61
N ARG A 169 3.93 -4.50 8.46
CA ARG A 169 3.15 -3.27 8.22
C ARG A 169 4.06 -2.22 7.61
N ILE A 170 3.67 -1.70 6.47
CA ILE A 170 4.40 -0.66 5.75
C ILE A 170 3.45 0.50 5.48
N HIS A 171 3.89 1.71 5.73
CA HIS A 171 3.11 2.90 5.42
C HIS A 171 2.91 2.97 3.89
N THR A 172 1.66 3.08 3.42
CA THR A 172 1.36 2.98 1.97
C THR A 172 2.07 4.05 1.14
N ALA A 173 2.37 5.22 1.72
CA ALA A 173 3.20 6.23 1.04
C ALA A 173 4.61 5.74 0.64
N ALA A 174 5.15 4.71 1.31
CA ALA A 174 6.46 4.12 1.01
C ALA A 174 6.37 2.80 0.24
N CYS A 175 5.18 2.20 0.10
CA CYS A 175 5.01 0.89 -0.52
C CYS A 175 3.65 0.77 -1.19
N ASP A 176 3.64 0.83 -2.53
CA ASP A 176 2.46 0.50 -3.32
C ASP A 176 2.29 -1.01 -3.57
N ARG A 177 1.24 -1.38 -4.30
CA ARG A 177 0.92 -2.77 -4.66
C ARG A 177 2.05 -3.49 -5.41
N ALA A 178 2.76 -2.81 -6.29
CA ALA A 178 3.79 -3.48 -7.09
C ALA A 178 5.07 -3.68 -6.27
N ALA A 179 5.43 -2.67 -5.46
CA ALA A 179 6.49 -2.78 -4.48
C ALA A 179 6.20 -3.90 -3.47
N SER A 180 4.98 -3.99 -2.92
CA SER A 180 4.62 -5.03 -1.97
C SER A 180 4.74 -6.44 -2.56
N ALA A 181 4.36 -6.62 -3.83
CA ALA A 181 4.54 -7.88 -4.53
C ALA A 181 6.01 -8.24 -4.76
N SER A 182 6.88 -7.27 -5.05
CA SER A 182 8.34 -7.51 -5.15
C SER A 182 8.92 -7.88 -3.80
N LEU A 183 8.61 -7.10 -2.76
CA LEU A 183 9.07 -7.32 -1.39
C LEU A 183 8.69 -8.69 -0.86
N VAL A 184 7.48 -9.20 -1.15
CA VAL A 184 7.10 -10.56 -0.76
C VAL A 184 7.97 -11.61 -1.45
N ARG A 185 8.25 -11.47 -2.75
CA ARG A 185 9.11 -12.42 -3.47
C ARG A 185 10.53 -12.41 -2.93
N GLU A 186 11.08 -11.23 -2.70
CA GLU A 186 12.42 -11.06 -2.14
C GLU A 186 12.51 -11.60 -0.72
N LEU A 187 11.52 -11.29 0.14
CA LEU A 187 11.46 -11.80 1.50
C LEU A 187 11.38 -13.33 1.51
N LEU A 188 10.56 -13.93 0.64
CA LEU A 188 10.49 -15.39 0.50
C LEU A 188 11.83 -16.00 0.03
N ALA A 189 12.54 -15.35 -0.90
CA ALA A 189 13.87 -15.81 -1.34
C ALA A 189 14.91 -15.73 -0.22
N GLN A 190 14.89 -14.66 0.58
CA GLN A 190 15.74 -14.50 1.76
C GLN A 190 15.44 -15.58 2.81
N LEU A 191 14.17 -15.84 3.09
CA LEU A 191 13.74 -16.89 4.02
C LEU A 191 14.08 -18.31 3.54
N ALA A 192 14.14 -18.54 2.23
CA ALA A 192 14.53 -19.82 1.64
C ALA A 192 16.04 -20.08 1.67
N GLY A 193 16.86 -19.07 1.99
CA GLY A 193 18.33 -19.17 1.90
C GLY A 193 18.88 -19.04 0.48
N ASP A 194 18.02 -18.76 -0.51
CA ASP A 194 18.37 -18.53 -1.92
C ASP A 194 18.93 -17.11 -2.16
N GLY A 195 19.36 -16.44 -1.09
CA GLY A 195 19.77 -15.03 -1.01
C GLY A 195 21.08 -14.69 -1.71
N ALA A 196 21.33 -15.27 -2.89
CA ALA A 196 22.18 -14.60 -3.87
C ALA A 196 21.40 -13.38 -4.35
N ALA A 197 21.63 -12.25 -3.69
CA ALA A 197 21.09 -10.96 -4.08
C ALA A 197 21.32 -10.78 -5.59
N ALA A 198 20.24 -10.85 -6.38
CA ALA A 198 20.22 -10.18 -7.65
C ALA A 198 20.27 -8.70 -7.30
N ALA A 199 21.49 -8.19 -7.10
CA ALA A 199 21.79 -6.77 -7.15
C ALA A 199 21.52 -6.34 -8.59
N ALA A 200 20.24 -6.25 -8.96
CA ALA A 200 19.82 -5.36 -10.01
C ALA A 200 20.41 -4.01 -9.63
N ALA A 201 21.13 -3.37 -10.56
CA ALA A 201 21.82 -2.12 -10.33
C ALA A 201 20.87 -1.17 -9.60
N SER A 202 21.03 -1.07 -8.29
CA SER A 202 20.22 -0.20 -7.46
C SER A 202 20.55 1.20 -7.95
N GLU A 203 19.54 1.96 -8.38
CA GLU A 203 19.67 3.41 -8.45
C GLU A 203 20.43 3.86 -7.20
N PRO A 204 21.48 4.69 -7.32
CA PRO A 204 22.21 5.15 -6.15
C PRO A 204 21.18 5.63 -5.13
N GLU A 205 21.32 5.22 -3.87
CA GLU A 205 20.35 5.48 -2.78
C GLU A 205 19.76 6.90 -2.84
N ASP A 206 20.64 7.83 -3.16
CA ASP A 206 20.43 9.23 -3.55
C ASP A 206 19.32 9.56 -4.57
N ALA A 207 19.04 8.73 -5.58
CA ALA A 207 18.05 8.97 -6.63
C ALA A 207 16.69 8.33 -6.30
N ALA A 208 16.69 7.12 -5.74
CA ALA A 208 15.48 6.43 -5.28
C ALA A 208 14.79 7.16 -4.11
N VAL A 209 15.60 7.81 -3.26
CA VAL A 209 15.13 8.56 -2.08
C VAL A 209 14.55 9.92 -2.44
N ARG A 210 14.94 10.54 -3.56
CA ARG A 210 14.71 11.98 -3.78
C ARG A 210 13.40 12.36 -4.49
N ALA A 211 12.88 11.55 -5.40
CA ALA A 211 11.79 11.99 -6.27
C ALA A 211 10.49 11.19 -6.04
N SER A 212 9.44 11.93 -5.72
CA SER A 212 8.05 11.45 -5.66
C SER A 212 7.52 11.05 -7.04
N LEU A 213 6.35 10.40 -7.09
CA LEU A 213 5.68 10.07 -8.34
C LEU A 213 5.54 11.29 -9.25
N GLU A 214 5.02 12.40 -8.72
CA GLU A 214 4.70 13.61 -9.48
C GLU A 214 5.94 14.26 -10.11
N GLU A 215 7.08 14.24 -9.43
CA GLU A 215 8.35 14.81 -9.91
C GLU A 215 8.96 14.01 -11.07
N ARG A 216 8.53 12.75 -11.23
CA ARG A 216 9.05 11.83 -12.24
C ARG A 216 8.12 11.69 -13.45
N ILE A 217 6.99 12.41 -13.47
CA ILE A 217 6.11 12.45 -14.64
C ILE A 217 6.74 13.37 -15.69
N PRO A 218 6.91 12.90 -16.94
CA PRO A 218 7.42 13.73 -18.02
C PRO A 218 6.59 15.00 -18.19
N GLN A 219 7.22 16.16 -18.36
CA GLN A 219 6.48 17.44 -18.46
C GLN A 219 5.41 17.43 -19.56
N ARG A 220 5.67 16.73 -20.68
CA ARG A 220 4.71 16.52 -21.77
C ARG A 220 3.42 15.80 -21.37
N ASP A 221 3.50 14.97 -20.32
CA ASP A 221 2.42 14.10 -19.84
C ASP A 221 1.76 14.64 -18.56
N SER A 222 2.31 15.70 -17.94
CA SER A 222 1.74 16.41 -16.79
C SER A 222 1.00 17.71 -17.17
N TRP A 223 1.20 18.20 -18.41
CA TRP A 223 0.61 19.46 -18.86
C TRP A 223 -0.88 19.30 -19.21
N LYS A 224 -1.72 19.96 -18.41
CA LYS A 224 -3.08 20.33 -18.77
C LYS A 224 -3.23 21.85 -18.65
N PRO A 225 -3.89 22.53 -19.61
CA PRO A 225 -4.28 23.92 -19.44
C PRO A 225 -5.10 24.10 -18.15
N PHE A 226 -4.89 25.21 -17.44
CA PHE A 226 -5.56 25.49 -16.17
C PHE A 226 -7.10 25.40 -16.25
N TRP A 227 -7.69 25.83 -17.38
CA TRP A 227 -9.13 25.74 -17.63
C TRP A 227 -9.63 24.30 -17.73
N ALA A 228 -8.85 23.38 -18.33
CA ALA A 228 -9.20 21.97 -18.40
C ALA A 228 -9.18 21.33 -17.00
N ARG A 229 -8.22 21.72 -16.15
CA ARG A 229 -8.18 21.29 -14.73
C ARG A 229 -9.39 21.78 -13.96
N GLY A 230 -9.76 23.05 -14.12
CA GLY A 230 -10.97 23.60 -13.49
C GLY A 230 -12.25 22.87 -13.93
N LEU A 231 -12.38 22.56 -15.22
CA LEU A 231 -13.51 21.82 -15.76
C LEU A 231 -13.53 20.36 -15.28
N ASP A 232 -12.37 19.70 -15.22
CA ASP A 232 -12.26 18.32 -14.75
C ASP A 232 -12.53 18.22 -13.24
N MET A 233 -12.01 19.14 -12.42
CA MET A 233 -12.31 19.19 -10.98
C MET A 233 -13.80 19.41 -10.72
N VAL A 234 -14.44 20.31 -11.48
CA VAL A 234 -15.89 20.52 -11.44
C VAL A 234 -16.62 19.27 -11.93
N GLY A 235 -16.14 18.63 -13.01
CA GLY A 235 -16.68 17.38 -13.54
C GLY A 235 -16.61 16.23 -12.55
N TYR A 236 -15.48 16.05 -11.86
CA TYR A 236 -15.30 15.06 -10.81
C TYR A 236 -16.18 15.35 -9.60
N SER A 237 -16.30 16.63 -9.20
CA SER A 237 -17.16 17.04 -8.09
C SER A 237 -18.64 16.85 -8.40
N ILE A 238 -19.08 17.24 -9.60
CA ILE A 238 -20.46 17.06 -10.07
C ILE A 238 -20.78 15.57 -10.25
N ASN A 239 -19.85 14.79 -10.81
CA ASN A 239 -20.01 13.34 -10.91
C ASN A 239 -20.04 12.70 -9.52
N GLY A 240 -19.20 13.14 -8.58
CA GLY A 240 -19.23 12.68 -7.17
C GLY A 240 -20.55 13.00 -6.46
N LEU A 241 -21.17 14.14 -6.76
CA LEU A 241 -22.50 14.49 -6.26
C LEU A 241 -23.63 13.67 -6.90
N ARG A 242 -23.42 13.18 -8.14
CA ARG A 242 -24.37 12.35 -8.89
C ARG A 242 -24.17 10.85 -8.69
N THR A 243 -23.05 10.43 -8.09
CA THR A 243 -22.79 9.02 -7.85
C THR A 243 -23.58 8.50 -6.65
N SER A 244 -24.31 7.43 -6.89
CA SER A 244 -24.93 6.60 -5.88
C SER A 244 -23.87 5.94 -5.01
N THR A 245 -24.00 6.03 -3.70
CA THR A 245 -23.14 5.33 -2.74
C THR A 245 -23.83 4.05 -2.25
N LEU A 246 -23.04 3.13 -1.71
CA LEU A 246 -23.59 2.07 -0.86
C LEU A 246 -24.05 2.69 0.48
N PRO A 247 -25.16 2.21 1.06
CA PRO A 247 -25.56 2.65 2.39
C PRO A 247 -24.50 2.21 3.41
N PHE A 248 -24.16 3.11 4.33
CA PHE A 248 -23.27 2.84 5.44
C PHE A 248 -23.88 3.42 6.70
N GLU A 249 -23.87 2.64 7.79
CA GLU A 249 -24.37 3.07 9.10
C GLU A 249 -23.21 3.60 9.95
N VAL A 250 -23.33 4.84 10.41
CA VAL A 250 -22.37 5.42 11.35
C VAL A 250 -22.81 5.02 12.76
N THR A 251 -22.13 4.02 13.31
CA THR A 251 -22.47 3.42 14.62
C THR A 251 -21.91 4.19 15.82
N GLY A 252 -21.06 5.20 15.59
CA GLY A 252 -20.38 5.96 16.66
C GLY A 252 -19.32 5.15 17.43
N THR A 253 -19.08 3.90 17.05
CA THR A 253 -18.01 3.07 17.60
C THR A 253 -16.66 3.41 16.98
N GLU A 254 -15.58 3.03 17.67
CA GLU A 254 -14.24 3.11 17.07
C GLU A 254 -14.21 2.35 15.74
N ARG A 255 -13.55 2.94 14.74
CA ARG A 255 -13.43 2.33 13.42
C ARG A 255 -12.56 1.10 13.50
N SER A 256 -13.04 0.01 12.92
CA SER A 256 -12.25 -1.19 12.74
C SER A 256 -12.43 -1.77 11.34
N THR A 257 -11.38 -2.42 10.85
CA THR A 257 -11.34 -3.20 9.62
C THR A 257 -11.65 -4.65 9.92
N GLN A 258 -12.63 -5.21 9.20
CA GLN A 258 -12.96 -6.63 9.19
C GLN A 258 -12.93 -7.14 7.75
N MET A 259 -12.69 -8.44 7.56
CA MET A 259 -12.46 -9.04 6.25
C MET A 259 -13.37 -10.23 6.00
N LEU A 260 -14.21 -10.12 4.98
CA LEU A 260 -14.89 -11.26 4.38
C LEU A 260 -14.06 -11.79 3.19
N ARG A 261 -13.79 -13.09 3.18
CA ARG A 261 -13.03 -13.75 2.10
C ARG A 261 -13.93 -14.67 1.30
N LEU A 262 -14.01 -14.42 0.01
CA LEU A 262 -14.54 -15.34 -0.99
C LEU A 262 -13.36 -15.87 -1.80
N GLY A 263 -13.08 -17.17 -1.68
CA GLY A 263 -12.06 -17.85 -2.46
C GLY A 263 -12.69 -18.63 -3.60
N PHE A 264 -12.11 -18.53 -4.80
CA PHE A 264 -12.41 -19.43 -5.90
C PHE A 264 -11.33 -20.51 -5.95
N ASP A 265 -11.73 -21.76 -6.10
CA ASP A 265 -10.76 -22.83 -6.31
C ASP A 265 -10.12 -22.74 -7.71
N ARG A 266 -9.22 -23.67 -8.02
CA ARG A 266 -8.51 -23.68 -9.30
C ARG A 266 -9.45 -23.87 -10.49
N ASP A 267 -10.46 -24.73 -10.36
CA ASP A 267 -11.37 -25.07 -11.44
C ASP A 267 -12.37 -23.94 -11.67
N GLU A 268 -12.91 -23.36 -10.61
CA GLU A 268 -13.72 -22.14 -10.63
C GLU A 268 -12.96 -20.96 -11.25
N THR A 269 -11.71 -20.74 -10.82
CA THR A 269 -10.85 -19.68 -11.38
C THR A 269 -10.59 -19.91 -12.87
N THR A 270 -10.30 -21.16 -13.27
CA THR A 270 -10.06 -21.52 -14.67
C THR A 270 -11.31 -21.28 -15.52
N ARG A 271 -12.48 -21.74 -15.06
CA ARG A 271 -13.77 -21.50 -15.74
C ARG A 271 -14.07 -20.01 -15.87
N LEU A 272 -13.83 -19.22 -14.83
CA LEU A 272 -14.04 -17.76 -14.86
C LEU A 272 -13.10 -17.09 -15.88
N LEU A 273 -11.82 -17.47 -15.91
CA LEU A 273 -10.86 -16.95 -16.88
C LEU A 273 -11.23 -17.32 -18.32
N ASP A 274 -11.72 -18.54 -18.54
CA ASP A 274 -12.15 -18.98 -19.87
C ASP A 274 -13.43 -18.27 -20.32
N ALA A 275 -14.39 -18.06 -19.43
CA ALA A 275 -15.57 -17.24 -19.70
C ALA A 275 -15.19 -15.79 -20.04
N CYS A 276 -14.22 -15.20 -19.34
CA CYS A 276 -13.69 -13.87 -19.66
C CYS A 276 -13.10 -13.83 -21.09
N LYS A 277 -12.29 -14.84 -21.46
CA LYS A 277 -11.71 -14.96 -22.81
C LYS A 277 -12.80 -15.09 -23.89
N GLN A 278 -13.78 -15.96 -23.68
CA GLN A 278 -14.89 -16.18 -24.62
C GLN A 278 -15.70 -14.90 -24.86
N ASN A 279 -15.82 -14.04 -23.84
CA ASN A 279 -16.53 -12.77 -23.92
C ASN A 279 -15.64 -11.58 -24.32
N GLY A 280 -14.34 -11.78 -24.56
CA GLY A 280 -13.41 -10.72 -24.96
C GLY A 280 -13.14 -9.67 -23.87
N VAL A 281 -13.29 -10.03 -22.60
CA VAL A 281 -13.09 -9.12 -21.46
C VAL A 281 -11.97 -9.61 -20.53
N LYS A 282 -11.32 -8.68 -19.83
CA LYS A 282 -10.38 -8.99 -18.76
C LYS A 282 -11.13 -9.29 -17.47
N LEU A 283 -10.54 -10.15 -16.64
CA LEU A 283 -11.07 -10.51 -15.32
C LEU A 283 -11.43 -9.28 -14.47
N CYS A 284 -10.57 -8.25 -14.45
CA CYS A 284 -10.84 -7.03 -13.68
C CYS A 284 -12.12 -6.30 -14.14
N ALA A 285 -12.43 -6.30 -15.43
CA ALA A 285 -13.63 -5.68 -15.96
C ALA A 285 -14.88 -6.51 -15.65
N ALA A 286 -14.77 -7.84 -15.73
CA ALA A 286 -15.84 -8.75 -15.31
C ALA A 286 -16.16 -8.58 -13.81
N MET A 287 -15.13 -8.51 -12.97
CA MET A 287 -15.31 -8.30 -11.53
C MET A 287 -15.88 -6.92 -11.20
N ALA A 288 -15.39 -5.86 -11.86
CA ALA A 288 -15.94 -4.51 -11.68
C ALA A 288 -17.43 -4.45 -12.07
N SER A 289 -17.79 -5.06 -13.21
CA SER A 289 -19.18 -5.21 -13.65
C SER A 289 -20.04 -5.96 -12.63
N ALA A 290 -19.56 -7.11 -12.14
CA ALA A 290 -20.24 -7.88 -11.10
C ALA A 290 -20.46 -7.08 -9.81
N THR A 291 -19.46 -6.32 -9.35
CA THR A 291 -19.58 -5.45 -8.18
C THR A 291 -20.61 -4.35 -8.38
N LEU A 292 -20.65 -3.72 -9.56
CA LEU A 292 -21.63 -2.69 -9.89
C LEU A 292 -23.07 -3.23 -9.92
N LEU A 293 -23.26 -4.41 -10.52
CA LEU A 293 -24.56 -5.08 -10.53
C LEU A 293 -24.99 -5.47 -9.11
N ALA A 294 -24.07 -6.03 -8.32
CA ALA A 294 -24.34 -6.40 -6.93
C ALA A 294 -24.70 -5.17 -6.06
N ALA A 295 -23.96 -4.06 -6.21
CA ALA A 295 -24.23 -2.80 -5.50
C ALA A 295 -25.61 -2.21 -5.82
N ARG A 296 -26.06 -2.40 -7.07
CA ARG A 296 -27.41 -2.03 -7.49
C ARG A 296 -28.45 -2.97 -6.90
N GLN A 297 -28.24 -4.28 -7.01
CA GLN A 297 -29.16 -5.29 -6.52
C GLN A 297 -29.35 -5.23 -4.99
N SER A 298 -28.33 -4.83 -4.23
CA SER A 298 -28.45 -4.68 -2.78
C SER A 298 -29.44 -3.58 -2.36
N LYS A 299 -29.80 -2.68 -3.28
CA LYS A 299 -30.80 -1.63 -3.05
C LYS A 299 -32.18 -2.13 -3.45
N LEU A 300 -32.75 -2.95 -2.55
CA LEU A 300 -34.01 -3.70 -2.69
C LEU A 300 -35.25 -2.87 -3.11
N GLN A 301 -35.19 -1.54 -3.10
CA GLN A 301 -36.31 -0.63 -3.35
C GLN A 301 -36.28 0.05 -4.73
N LEU A 302 -35.25 -0.18 -5.54
CA LEU A 302 -35.17 0.45 -6.87
C LEU A 302 -36.10 -0.28 -7.84
N ALA A 303 -37.07 0.44 -8.42
CA ALA A 303 -37.84 -0.07 -9.54
C ALA A 303 -36.90 -0.43 -10.70
N SER A 304 -37.24 -1.46 -11.48
CA SER A 304 -36.43 -1.94 -12.61
C SER A 304 -35.97 -0.83 -13.56
N ASN A 305 -36.78 0.24 -13.70
CA ASN A 305 -36.54 1.35 -14.61
C ASN A 305 -35.67 2.49 -14.04
N GLN A 306 -35.29 2.48 -12.75
CA GLN A 306 -34.47 3.56 -12.18
C GLN A 306 -32.98 3.33 -12.44
N GLN A 307 -32.29 4.24 -13.11
CA GLN A 307 -30.84 4.19 -13.31
C GLN A 307 -30.09 4.66 -12.05
N GLU A 308 -28.99 3.99 -11.71
CA GLU A 308 -28.03 4.51 -10.73
C GLU A 308 -26.67 4.74 -11.38
N THR A 309 -25.91 5.70 -10.84
CA THR A 309 -24.59 6.04 -11.38
C THR A 309 -23.54 5.70 -10.34
N TYR A 310 -22.54 4.88 -10.68
CA TYR A 310 -21.44 4.55 -9.78
C TYR A 310 -20.10 4.99 -10.36
N SER A 311 -19.13 5.25 -9.49
CA SER A 311 -17.75 5.54 -9.90
C SER A 311 -16.83 4.41 -9.48
N ILE A 312 -15.94 4.01 -10.39
CA ILE A 312 -14.87 3.03 -10.14
C ILE A 312 -13.54 3.77 -10.25
N ALA A 313 -12.78 3.77 -9.15
CA ALA A 313 -11.39 4.20 -9.14
C ALA A 313 -10.46 2.99 -9.32
N THR A 314 -9.69 2.97 -10.39
CA THR A 314 -8.72 1.92 -10.70
C THR A 314 -7.30 2.45 -10.54
N LEU A 315 -6.51 1.85 -9.65
CA LEU A 315 -5.09 2.21 -9.50
C LEU A 315 -4.26 1.69 -10.68
N ILE A 316 -3.36 2.52 -11.20
CA ILE A 316 -2.46 2.25 -12.30
C ILE A 316 -1.02 2.32 -11.81
N ASN A 317 -0.24 1.26 -12.01
CA ASN A 317 1.20 1.29 -11.80
C ASN A 317 1.84 2.22 -12.86
N CYS A 318 2.36 3.36 -12.42
CA CYS A 318 2.88 4.40 -13.29
C CYS A 318 4.36 4.19 -13.64
N ARG A 319 5.08 3.26 -13.01
CA ARG A 319 6.55 3.07 -13.15
C ARG A 319 7.08 3.14 -14.59
N LYS A 320 6.38 2.53 -15.55
CA LYS A 320 6.76 2.49 -16.98
C LYS A 320 6.56 3.82 -17.73
N PHE A 321 5.86 4.77 -17.12
CA PHE A 321 5.55 6.08 -17.68
C PHE A 321 6.39 7.21 -17.06
N LEU A 322 7.26 6.88 -16.12
CA LEU A 322 8.12 7.84 -15.41
C LEU A 322 9.44 8.02 -16.16
N GLU A 323 10.12 9.14 -15.90
CA GLU A 323 11.44 9.44 -16.44
C GLU A 323 12.46 9.62 -15.29
N PRO A 324 13.46 8.72 -15.15
CA PRO A 324 13.61 7.46 -15.88
C PRO A 324 12.50 6.45 -15.56
N ALA A 325 12.28 5.48 -16.45
CA ALA A 325 11.33 4.40 -16.18
C ALA A 325 11.82 3.56 -15.00
N LEU A 326 10.89 3.14 -14.14
CA LEU A 326 11.19 2.25 -13.02
C LEU A 326 10.72 0.83 -13.29
N ASP A 327 11.23 -0.09 -12.48
CA ASP A 327 10.71 -1.44 -12.35
C ASP A 327 10.19 -1.73 -10.93
N ASP A 328 9.68 -2.94 -10.73
CA ASP A 328 8.99 -3.31 -9.49
C ASP A 328 9.95 -3.42 -8.28
N HIS A 329 11.27 -3.48 -8.48
CA HIS A 329 12.27 -3.43 -7.39
C HIS A 329 12.45 -2.01 -6.85
N ASN A 330 12.02 -0.98 -7.59
CA ASN A 330 11.95 0.37 -7.05
C ASN A 330 10.77 0.47 -6.08
N VAL A 331 11.08 0.24 -4.79
CA VAL A 331 10.13 0.36 -3.69
C VAL A 331 9.78 1.83 -3.48
N GLY A 332 8.49 2.08 -3.31
CA GLY A 332 7.91 3.43 -3.20
C GLY A 332 6.45 3.42 -3.59
N PHE A 333 5.82 4.60 -3.59
CA PHE A 333 4.47 4.78 -4.08
C PHE A 333 4.46 5.41 -5.48
N TYR A 334 4.27 4.57 -6.51
CA TYR A 334 4.27 4.98 -7.91
C TYR A 334 2.97 4.59 -8.62
N HIS A 335 1.85 4.62 -7.90
CA HIS A 335 0.52 4.43 -8.49
C HIS A 335 -0.21 5.76 -8.60
N SER A 336 -0.94 5.93 -9.70
CA SER A 336 -2.01 6.93 -9.81
C SER A 336 -3.34 6.21 -9.99
N ALA A 337 -4.42 6.93 -10.25
CA ALA A 337 -5.74 6.34 -10.46
C ALA A 337 -6.37 6.76 -11.80
N ILE A 338 -7.33 5.98 -12.27
CA ILE A 338 -8.31 6.35 -13.28
C ILE A 338 -9.69 6.21 -12.65
N THR A 339 -10.49 7.26 -12.69
CA THR A 339 -11.88 7.26 -12.22
C THR A 339 -12.82 7.22 -13.42
N ASN A 340 -13.66 6.19 -13.48
CA ASN A 340 -14.67 6.03 -14.51
C ASN A 340 -16.05 5.94 -13.89
N THR A 341 -17.02 6.63 -14.48
CA THR A 341 -18.40 6.64 -14.02
C THR A 341 -19.26 5.78 -14.94
N HIS A 342 -20.11 4.93 -14.36
CA HIS A 342 -20.98 4.00 -15.07
C HIS A 342 -22.42 4.12 -14.59
N ALA A 343 -23.32 4.35 -15.55
CA ALA A 343 -24.76 4.33 -15.37
C ALA A 343 -25.28 2.89 -15.50
N ILE A 344 -25.91 2.36 -14.47
CA ILE A 344 -26.39 0.98 -14.39
C ILE A 344 -27.92 0.96 -14.35
N HIS A 345 -28.51 0.25 -15.30
CA HIS A 345 -29.95 0.04 -15.43
C HIS A 345 -30.38 -1.33 -14.86
N GLY A 346 -31.68 -1.51 -14.61
CA GLY A 346 -32.21 -2.83 -14.24
C GLY A 346 -32.17 -3.77 -15.44
N GLY A 347 -31.71 -5.00 -15.22
CA GLY A 347 -31.59 -6.01 -16.28
C GLY A 347 -30.35 -5.88 -17.17
N GLU A 348 -29.34 -5.09 -16.78
CA GLU A 348 -28.05 -5.11 -17.49
C GLU A 348 -27.35 -6.46 -17.36
N GLU A 349 -26.88 -7.00 -18.48
CA GLU A 349 -26.13 -8.25 -18.55
C GLU A 349 -24.66 -8.06 -18.15
N LEU A 350 -24.12 -9.02 -17.39
CA LEU A 350 -22.77 -8.95 -16.82
C LEU A 350 -21.70 -8.62 -17.86
N TRP A 351 -21.72 -9.33 -18.99
CA TRP A 351 -20.68 -9.25 -20.01
C TRP A 351 -20.76 -7.98 -20.85
N GLU A 352 -21.96 -7.45 -21.07
CA GLU A 352 -22.15 -6.17 -21.76
C GLU A 352 -21.61 -5.02 -20.92
N LEU A 353 -21.96 -5.01 -19.62
CA LEU A 353 -21.42 -4.04 -18.68
C LEU A 353 -19.89 -4.19 -18.53
N ALA A 354 -19.37 -5.42 -18.51
CA ALA A 354 -17.92 -5.66 -18.43
C ALA A 354 -17.18 -5.08 -19.65
N LYS A 355 -17.71 -5.25 -20.87
CA LYS A 355 -17.15 -4.63 -22.08
C LYS A 355 -17.14 -3.10 -21.96
N ARG A 356 -18.26 -2.51 -21.55
CA ARG A 356 -18.39 -1.06 -21.34
C ARG A 356 -17.39 -0.51 -20.30
N CYS A 357 -17.20 -1.22 -19.19
CA CYS A 357 -16.20 -0.88 -18.18
C CYS A 357 -14.78 -0.98 -18.74
N GLN A 358 -14.47 -2.05 -19.48
CA GLN A 358 -13.17 -2.25 -20.11
C GLN A 358 -12.84 -1.16 -21.14
N ASP A 359 -13.80 -0.80 -21.99
CA ASP A 359 -13.62 0.18 -23.06
C ASP A 359 -13.39 1.58 -22.48
N SER A 360 -14.19 1.97 -21.48
CA SER A 360 -14.01 3.23 -20.75
C SER A 360 -12.63 3.30 -20.09
N TYR A 361 -12.22 2.24 -19.40
CA TYR A 361 -10.89 2.12 -18.80
C TYR A 361 -9.76 2.21 -19.84
N THR A 362 -9.88 1.46 -20.93
CA THR A 362 -8.84 1.39 -21.97
C THR A 362 -8.69 2.74 -22.65
N ASN A 363 -9.80 3.40 -22.97
CA ASN A 363 -9.79 4.76 -23.52
C ASN A 363 -9.13 5.76 -22.56
N ALA A 364 -9.53 5.77 -21.29
CA ALA A 364 -8.93 6.66 -20.28
C ALA A 364 -7.42 6.42 -20.10
N LYS A 365 -7.00 5.15 -20.09
CA LYS A 365 -5.60 4.78 -19.98
C LYS A 365 -4.79 5.19 -21.20
N ASN A 366 -5.30 4.97 -22.41
CA ASN A 366 -4.65 5.35 -23.66
C ASN A 366 -4.48 6.88 -23.78
N ASN A 367 -5.44 7.63 -23.25
CA ASN A 367 -5.37 9.09 -23.14
C ASN A 367 -4.55 9.58 -21.93
N LYS A 368 -3.81 8.69 -21.26
CA LYS A 368 -2.95 8.99 -20.11
C LYS A 368 -3.64 9.72 -18.94
N LYS A 369 -4.94 9.51 -18.72
CA LYS A 369 -5.69 10.17 -17.64
C LYS A 369 -5.08 9.98 -16.25
N HIS A 370 -4.47 8.81 -16.01
CA HIS A 370 -3.73 8.53 -14.77
C HIS A 370 -2.53 9.45 -14.53
N LEU A 371 -1.99 10.13 -15.54
CA LEU A 371 -0.92 11.11 -15.39
C LEU A 371 -1.49 12.53 -15.45
N THR A 372 -2.37 12.79 -16.42
CA THR A 372 -2.89 14.14 -16.68
C THR A 372 -3.85 14.63 -15.60
N ASP A 373 -4.51 13.73 -14.88
CA ASP A 373 -5.55 14.03 -13.87
C ASP A 373 -5.00 13.88 -12.44
N ILE A 374 -3.70 13.64 -12.27
CA ILE A 374 -3.10 13.33 -10.97
C ILE A 374 -3.32 14.45 -9.93
N ALA A 375 -3.31 15.71 -10.36
CA ALA A 375 -3.57 16.84 -9.47
C ALA A 375 -5.02 16.85 -8.94
N ASP A 376 -5.98 16.53 -9.81
CA ASP A 376 -7.40 16.45 -9.45
C ASP A 376 -7.65 15.27 -8.51
N LEU A 377 -7.01 14.13 -8.77
CA LEU A 377 -7.05 12.95 -7.90
C LEU A 377 -6.41 13.22 -6.53
N ASN A 378 -5.27 13.89 -6.50
CA ASN A 378 -4.60 14.31 -5.26
C ASN A 378 -5.52 15.20 -4.42
N PHE A 379 -6.22 16.14 -5.05
CA PHE A 379 -7.21 16.97 -4.37
C PHE A 379 -8.35 16.13 -3.79
N LEU A 380 -8.95 15.23 -4.58
CA LEU A 380 -10.06 14.38 -4.14
C LEU A 380 -9.69 13.48 -2.96
N ILE A 381 -8.51 12.84 -3.01
CA ILE A 381 -8.03 11.97 -1.92
C ILE A 381 -7.83 12.77 -0.63
N ARG A 382 -7.29 14.00 -0.73
CA ARG A 382 -7.14 14.90 0.41
C ARG A 382 -8.49 15.31 0.97
N SER A 383 -9.40 15.79 0.13
CA SER A 383 -10.74 16.20 0.57
C SER A 383 -11.50 15.04 1.23
N ALA A 384 -11.41 13.82 0.69
CA ALA A 384 -12.02 12.64 1.29
C ALA A 384 -11.42 12.26 2.65
N SER A 385 -10.17 12.65 2.93
CA SER A 385 -9.50 12.43 4.22
C SER A 385 -9.82 13.53 5.24
N ASP A 386 -10.11 14.75 4.78
CA ASP A 386 -10.36 15.95 5.61
C ASP A 386 -11.81 16.06 6.07
N LEU A 387 -12.73 15.61 5.22
CA LEU A 387 -14.07 15.27 5.66
C LEU A 387 -13.92 14.07 6.60
N SER A 388 -13.94 14.31 7.92
CA SER A 388 -14.54 13.36 8.86
C SER A 388 -15.73 12.74 8.13
N MET A 389 -15.63 11.46 7.71
CA MET A 389 -16.61 10.83 6.83
C MET A 389 -17.94 10.63 7.57
N GLU A 390 -18.62 11.72 7.87
CA GLU A 390 -19.89 11.77 8.59
C GLU A 390 -21.08 11.73 7.65
N THR A 391 -20.92 11.59 6.33
CA THR A 391 -22.13 11.42 5.49
C THR A 391 -22.00 10.80 4.10
N LYS A 392 -20.82 10.66 3.48
CA LYS A 392 -20.73 10.09 2.11
C LYS A 392 -19.41 9.32 1.90
N CYS A 393 -19.50 8.00 1.73
CA CYS A 393 -18.39 7.19 1.21
C CYS A 393 -18.17 7.53 -0.27
N LEU A 394 -17.24 8.44 -0.55
CA LEU A 394 -16.72 8.66 -1.89
C LEU A 394 -15.59 7.65 -2.14
N ALA A 395 -15.86 6.70 -3.05
CA ALA A 395 -14.91 5.81 -3.72
C ALA A 395 -13.97 4.99 -2.81
N ALA A 396 -14.33 3.71 -2.58
CA ALA A 396 -13.31 2.70 -2.31
C ALA A 396 -12.54 2.43 -3.61
N PRO A 397 -11.20 2.59 -3.66
CA PRO A 397 -10.43 2.16 -4.82
C PRO A 397 -10.59 0.66 -5.01
N TYR A 398 -10.90 0.23 -6.24
CA TYR A 398 -10.95 -1.18 -6.58
C TYR A 398 -9.53 -1.73 -6.54
N PHE A 399 -9.20 -2.51 -5.52
CA PHE A 399 -8.00 -3.32 -5.50
C PHE A 399 -8.28 -4.61 -6.29
N PRO A 400 -7.51 -4.93 -7.36
CA PRO A 400 -7.63 -6.23 -8.00
C PRO A 400 -7.42 -7.35 -6.98
N PRO A 401 -7.99 -8.56 -7.18
CA PRO A 401 -7.91 -9.65 -6.23
C PRO A 401 -6.48 -9.87 -5.72
N THR A 402 -6.35 -10.02 -4.41
CA THR A 402 -5.14 -10.47 -3.74
C THR A 402 -5.00 -11.96 -4.04
N PHE A 403 -4.05 -12.32 -4.90
CA PHE A 403 -3.72 -13.72 -5.14
C PHE A 403 -2.91 -14.24 -3.95
N GLN A 404 -3.47 -15.18 -3.21
CA GLN A 404 -2.76 -15.90 -2.16
C GLN A 404 -1.93 -17.01 -2.84
N PHE A 405 -0.61 -16.83 -2.87
CA PHE A 405 0.30 -17.86 -3.37
C PHE A 405 0.57 -18.88 -2.26
N HIS A 406 0.18 -20.13 -2.48
CA HIS A 406 0.65 -21.26 -1.69
C HIS A 406 1.94 -21.80 -2.31
N ALA A 407 3.09 -21.48 -1.71
CA ALA A 407 4.33 -22.16 -2.01
C ALA A 407 4.35 -23.50 -1.24
N GLN A 408 4.05 -24.61 -1.91
CA GLN A 408 4.32 -25.95 -1.39
C GLN A 408 5.71 -26.38 -1.86
N ASN A 409 6.65 -26.52 -0.93
CA ASN A 409 7.97 -27.04 -1.20
C ASN A 409 7.88 -28.58 -1.26
N SER A 410 7.61 -29.15 -2.43
CA SER A 410 7.64 -30.61 -2.63
C SER A 410 9.02 -31.04 -3.12
N LYS A 411 9.96 -31.22 -2.18
CA LYS A 411 11.13 -32.07 -2.41
C LYS A 411 10.82 -33.47 -1.90
N GLY A 412 10.46 -34.33 -2.85
CA GLY A 412 10.81 -35.76 -2.90
C GLY A 412 10.36 -36.66 -1.75
N ASP A 413 9.33 -37.46 -2.01
CA ASP A 413 9.38 -38.88 -1.68
C ASP A 413 9.07 -39.67 -2.96
N ARG A 414 10.13 -40.04 -3.67
CA ARG A 414 10.14 -41.25 -4.48
C ARG A 414 10.75 -42.33 -3.60
N ALA A 415 9.94 -43.25 -3.11
CA ALA A 415 10.39 -44.59 -2.83
C ALA A 415 9.22 -45.56 -3.06
N VAL A 416 9.59 -46.66 -3.71
CA VAL A 416 8.85 -47.92 -3.83
C VAL A 416 8.48 -48.44 -2.44
#